data_AF-A0A4S2G363-F1
#
_entry.id   AF-A0A4S2G363-F1
#
_cell.length_a   1.000
_cell.length_b   1.000
_cell.length_c   1.000
_cell.angle_alpha   90.00
_cell.angle_beta   90.00
_cell.angle_gamma   90.00
#
_symmetry.space_group_name_H-M   'P 1'
#
loop_
_entity.id
_entity.type
_entity.pdbx_description
1 polymer ?
#
loop_
_entity_poly.entity_id
_entity_poly.type
_entity_poly.pdbx_seq_one_letter_code
_entity_poly.pdbx_strand_id
1 'polypeptide(L)'
;MEKNNALEALVDITNNNLGYVPSTPTEFNELSRLIQQKTGRSLSLSSIKRIWGYVKYEGFPSVTTLNILAQYNEFKDWESFMFHNLENDTCDSGFINESAVNADSLKCGDMLVLTWGVDKSCEIECISHMRFRVNSSQNIKLLVGDKFTLHTLCIGHPIYVCDIERGDIRVPAYIGAKKGGITSISFMPCPK
;
A
#
# COMPACT_ATOMS: atom_id res chain seq x y z
N MET A 1 -17.47 3.70 3.04
CA MET A 1 -16.65 4.82 2.57
C MET A 1 -17.43 6.12 2.70
N GLU A 2 -16.84 7.19 3.25
CA GLU A 2 -17.45 8.53 3.20
C GLU A 2 -17.45 9.03 1.74
N LYS A 3 -18.51 9.73 1.32
CA LYS A 3 -18.69 10.18 -0.08
C LYS A 3 -17.54 11.07 -0.57
N ASN A 4 -16.86 11.77 0.32
CA ASN A 4 -15.72 12.62 0.00
C ASN A 4 -14.47 11.79 -0.37
N ASN A 5 -14.17 10.72 0.39
CA ASN A 5 -13.03 9.85 0.10
C ASN A 5 -13.18 9.15 -1.26
N ALA A 6 -14.41 8.76 -1.61
CA ALA A 6 -14.66 8.17 -2.91
C ALA A 6 -14.53 9.20 -4.06
N LEU A 7 -14.90 10.45 -3.81
CA LEU A 7 -14.72 11.52 -4.79
C LEU A 7 -13.23 11.77 -5.03
N GLU A 8 -12.43 11.81 -3.97
CA GLU A 8 -10.97 11.91 -4.06
C GLU A 8 -10.39 10.74 -4.85
N ALA A 9 -10.79 9.49 -4.55
CA ALA A 9 -10.33 8.32 -5.30
C ALA A 9 -10.70 8.38 -6.79
N LEU A 10 -11.89 8.89 -7.13
CA LEU A 10 -12.31 9.05 -8.53
C LEU A 10 -11.47 10.12 -9.24
N VAL A 11 -11.14 11.21 -8.54
CA VAL A 11 -10.25 12.26 -9.05
C VAL A 11 -8.84 11.71 -9.27
N ASP A 12 -8.32 10.92 -8.33
CA ASP A 12 -6.97 10.34 -8.41
C ASP A 12 -6.84 9.36 -9.57
N ILE A 13 -7.82 8.47 -9.76
CA ILE A 13 -7.84 7.56 -10.93
C ILE A 13 -7.94 8.37 -12.23
N THR A 14 -8.71 9.46 -12.24
CA THR A 14 -8.76 10.36 -13.40
C THR A 14 -7.39 10.98 -13.69
N ASN A 15 -6.71 11.49 -12.66
CA ASN A 15 -5.38 12.09 -12.79
C ASN A 15 -4.36 11.07 -13.31
N ASN A 16 -4.41 9.83 -12.82
CA ASN A 16 -3.55 8.75 -13.29
C ASN A 16 -3.80 8.41 -14.76
N ASN A 17 -5.07 8.38 -15.19
CA ASN A 17 -5.45 8.16 -16.59
C ASN A 17 -5.04 9.32 -17.51
N LEU A 18 -5.00 10.55 -16.99
CA LEU A 18 -4.50 11.73 -17.71
C LEU A 18 -2.97 11.80 -17.76
N GLY A 19 -2.29 11.22 -16.77
CA GLY A 19 -0.84 11.32 -16.57
C GLY A 19 -0.39 12.63 -15.89
N TYR A 20 -1.31 13.49 -15.47
CA TYR A 20 -1.03 14.73 -14.75
C TYR A 20 -2.26 15.20 -13.95
N VAL A 21 -2.04 16.14 -13.03
CA VAL A 21 -3.13 16.81 -12.28
C VAL A 21 -3.45 18.15 -12.94
N PRO A 22 -4.65 18.34 -13.53
CA PRO A 22 -5.06 19.60 -14.12
C PRO A 22 -5.02 20.75 -13.10
N SER A 23 -4.37 21.85 -13.47
CA SER A 23 -4.16 23.02 -12.62
C SER A 23 -4.42 24.35 -13.33
N THR A 24 -4.46 24.36 -14.66
CA THR A 24 -4.68 25.54 -15.50
C THR A 24 -6.02 25.49 -16.24
N PRO A 25 -6.61 26.66 -16.61
CA PRO A 25 -7.82 26.68 -17.43
C PRO A 25 -7.71 25.90 -18.75
N THR A 26 -6.53 25.85 -19.35
CA THR A 26 -6.26 25.10 -20.59
C THR A 26 -6.32 23.60 -20.35
N GLU A 27 -5.72 23.11 -19.27
CA GLU A 27 -5.78 21.69 -18.88
C GLU A 27 -7.20 21.25 -18.51
N PHE A 28 -7.97 22.08 -17.83
CA PHE A 28 -9.37 21.79 -17.56
C PHE A 28 -10.23 21.75 -18.83
N ASN A 29 -9.92 22.59 -19.83
CA ASN A 29 -10.55 22.54 -21.14
C ASN A 29 -10.23 21.22 -21.85
N GLU A 30 -8.97 20.80 -21.81
CA GLU A 30 -8.54 19.55 -22.42
C GLU A 30 -9.20 18.34 -21.75
N LEU A 31 -9.24 18.30 -20.42
CA LEU A 31 -9.99 17.28 -19.67
C LEU A 31 -11.46 17.24 -20.10
N SER A 32 -12.12 18.40 -20.20
CA SER A 32 -13.50 18.46 -20.67
C SER A 32 -13.67 17.87 -22.07
N ARG A 33 -12.71 18.13 -22.97
CA ARG A 33 -12.70 17.60 -24.34
C ARG A 33 -12.51 16.09 -24.36
N LEU A 34 -11.59 15.57 -23.55
CA LEU A 34 -11.32 14.13 -23.42
C LEU A 34 -12.52 13.37 -22.85
N ILE A 35 -13.18 13.92 -21.83
CA ILE A 35 -14.41 13.35 -21.27
C ILE A 35 -15.50 13.27 -22.34
N GLN A 36 -15.69 14.35 -23.11
CA GLN A 36 -16.67 14.37 -24.19
C GLN A 36 -16.34 13.37 -25.29
N GLN A 37 -15.07 13.25 -25.67
CA GLN A 37 -14.63 12.31 -26.69
C GLN A 37 -14.85 10.85 -26.28
N LYS A 38 -14.62 10.51 -25.01
CA LYS A 38 -14.73 9.14 -24.50
C LYS A 38 -16.16 8.74 -24.12
N THR A 39 -16.92 9.65 -23.52
CA THR A 39 -18.26 9.33 -22.95
C THR A 39 -19.42 9.80 -23.82
N GLY A 40 -19.17 10.66 -24.82
CA GLY A 40 -20.22 11.33 -25.58
C GLY A 40 -20.98 12.41 -24.80
N ARG A 41 -20.62 12.66 -23.53
CA ARG A 41 -21.24 13.65 -22.65
C ARG A 41 -20.19 14.66 -22.19
N SER A 42 -20.57 15.93 -22.08
CA SER A 42 -19.66 16.97 -21.59
C SER A 42 -19.93 17.31 -20.13
N LEU A 43 -18.86 17.61 -19.40
CA LEU A 43 -18.94 18.32 -18.13
C LEU A 43 -18.61 19.79 -18.37
N SER A 44 -19.29 20.69 -17.66
CA SER A 44 -18.95 22.10 -17.74
C SER A 44 -17.58 22.35 -17.09
N LEU A 45 -16.80 23.29 -17.63
CA LEU A 45 -15.55 23.76 -17.02
C LEU A 45 -15.71 24.13 -15.54
N SER A 46 -16.83 24.76 -15.20
CA SER A 46 -17.15 25.14 -13.82
C SER A 46 -17.33 23.92 -12.92
N SER A 47 -17.94 22.84 -13.43
CA SER A 47 -18.08 21.59 -12.68
C SER A 47 -16.73 20.93 -12.45
N ILE A 48 -15.90 20.81 -13.50
CA ILE A 48 -14.57 20.17 -13.40
C ILE A 48 -13.68 20.96 -12.44
N LYS A 49 -13.60 22.29 -12.57
CA LYS A 49 -12.81 23.14 -11.68
C LYS A 49 -13.21 23.02 -10.21
N ARG A 50 -14.50 22.79 -9.90
CA ARG A 50 -14.98 22.59 -8.53
C ARG A 50 -14.58 21.21 -7.99
N ILE A 51 -14.68 20.17 -8.80
CA ILE A 51 -14.28 18.80 -8.42
C ILE A 51 -12.79 18.74 -8.09
N TRP A 52 -11.94 19.43 -8.86
CA TRP A 52 -10.50 19.53 -8.64
C TRP A 52 -10.09 20.58 -7.59
N GLY A 53 -11.04 21.22 -6.90
CA GLY A 53 -10.74 22.22 -5.86
C GLY A 53 -10.14 23.53 -6.37
N TYR A 54 -10.07 23.75 -7.68
CA TYR A 54 -9.56 24.99 -8.29
C TYR A 54 -10.44 26.21 -7.98
N VAL A 55 -11.75 25.99 -7.80
CA VAL A 55 -12.70 27.00 -7.33
C VAL A 55 -13.36 26.51 -6.05
N LYS A 56 -13.36 27.34 -4.99
CA LYS A 56 -14.06 27.03 -3.74
C LYS A 56 -15.54 26.77 -4.00
N TYR A 57 -16.01 25.61 -3.55
CA TYR A 57 -17.41 25.20 -3.64
C TYR A 57 -17.70 24.23 -2.49
N GLU A 58 -18.68 24.58 -1.66
CA GLU A 58 -19.01 23.79 -0.46
C GLU A 58 -20.05 22.69 -0.74
N GLY A 59 -20.56 22.60 -1.98
CA GLY A 59 -21.52 21.58 -2.37
C GLY A 59 -20.86 20.31 -2.88
N PHE A 60 -21.56 19.18 -2.74
CA PHE A 60 -21.15 17.93 -3.37
C PHE A 60 -21.55 17.91 -4.86
N PRO A 61 -20.74 17.33 -5.77
CA PRO A 61 -21.10 17.20 -7.18
C PRO A 61 -22.40 16.41 -7.37
N SER A 62 -23.14 16.74 -8.43
CA SER A 62 -24.37 16.00 -8.77
C SER A 62 -24.05 14.55 -9.18
N VAL A 63 -24.98 13.63 -8.96
CA VAL A 63 -24.83 12.22 -9.39
C VAL A 63 -24.60 12.12 -10.90
N THR A 64 -25.24 12.98 -11.71
CA THR A 64 -24.99 13.02 -13.16
C THR A 64 -23.54 13.38 -13.48
N THR A 65 -22.97 14.34 -12.75
CA THR A 65 -21.56 14.73 -12.90
C THR A 65 -20.62 13.58 -12.54
N LEU A 66 -20.90 12.90 -11.41
CA LEU A 66 -20.12 11.75 -10.95
C LEU A 66 -20.22 10.58 -11.93
N ASN A 67 -21.41 10.32 -12.48
CA ASN A 67 -21.61 9.26 -13.48
C ASN A 67 -20.79 9.50 -14.75
N ILE A 68 -20.75 10.73 -15.25
CA ILE A 68 -19.97 11.07 -16.45
C ILE A 68 -18.47 10.87 -16.17
N LEU A 69 -17.99 11.28 -14.99
CA LEU A 69 -16.59 11.12 -14.63
C LEU A 69 -16.23 9.64 -14.37
N ALA A 70 -17.13 8.85 -13.77
CA ALA A 70 -16.97 7.41 -13.62
C ALA A 70 -16.87 6.71 -14.99
N GLN A 71 -17.73 7.09 -15.94
CA GLN A 71 -17.72 6.60 -17.33
C GLN A 71 -16.43 6.93 -18.08
N TYR A 72 -15.86 8.11 -17.84
CA TYR A 72 -14.55 8.44 -18.40
C TYR A 72 -13.46 7.48 -17.90
N ASN A 73 -13.56 7.04 -16.65
CA ASN A 73 -12.67 6.05 -16.04
C ASN A 73 -13.12 4.59 -16.25
N GLU A 74 -13.98 4.33 -17.24
CA GLU A 74 -14.40 2.98 -17.67
C GLU A 74 -15.30 2.23 -16.67
N PHE A 75 -15.86 2.95 -15.70
CA PHE A 75 -16.93 2.43 -14.84
C PHE A 75 -18.30 2.72 -15.45
N LYS A 76 -19.27 1.83 -15.22
CA LYS A 76 -20.63 2.00 -15.75
C LYS A 76 -21.29 3.30 -15.26
N ASP A 77 -21.16 3.60 -13.98
CA ASP A 77 -21.70 4.76 -13.28
C ASP A 77 -20.98 4.98 -11.93
N TRP A 78 -21.33 6.06 -11.23
CA TRP A 78 -20.78 6.40 -9.92
C TRP A 78 -20.99 5.28 -8.88
N GLU A 79 -22.15 4.64 -8.90
CA GLU A 79 -22.47 3.56 -7.97
C GLU A 79 -21.58 2.34 -8.23
N SER A 80 -21.38 1.97 -9.49
CA SER A 80 -20.47 0.89 -9.89
C SER A 80 -19.02 1.19 -9.52
N PHE A 81 -18.58 2.45 -9.65
CA PHE A 81 -17.27 2.89 -9.17
C PHE A 81 -17.14 2.75 -7.65
N MET A 82 -18.18 3.16 -6.89
CA MET A 82 -18.23 3.01 -5.45
C MET A 82 -18.16 1.53 -5.05
N PHE A 83 -18.91 0.66 -5.73
CA PHE A 83 -18.87 -0.79 -5.47
C PHE A 83 -17.51 -1.39 -5.80
N HIS A 84 -16.88 -1.02 -6.92
CA HIS A 84 -15.54 -1.52 -7.27
C HIS A 84 -14.46 -1.01 -6.32
N ASN A 85 -14.52 0.25 -5.89
CA ASN A 85 -13.61 0.75 -4.86
C ASN A 85 -13.89 0.10 -3.52
N LEU A 86 -15.16 -0.13 -3.17
CA LEU A 86 -15.49 -0.96 -2.03
C LEU A 86 -14.86 -2.34 -2.20
N GLU A 87 -15.00 -3.08 -3.30
CA GLU A 87 -14.37 -4.41 -3.47
C GLU A 87 -12.83 -4.37 -3.31
N ASN A 88 -12.14 -3.36 -3.85
CA ASN A 88 -10.69 -3.19 -3.64
C ASN A 88 -10.31 -2.77 -2.20
N ASP A 89 -11.21 -2.11 -1.49
CA ASP A 89 -11.03 -1.62 -0.10
C ASP A 89 -11.71 -2.55 0.95
N THR A 90 -12.45 -3.57 0.51
CA THR A 90 -13.25 -4.52 1.33
C THR A 90 -12.83 -5.97 1.13
N CYS A 91 -12.02 -6.29 0.12
CA CYS A 91 -11.31 -7.55 0.10
C CYS A 91 -10.11 -7.40 1.04
N ASP A 92 -10.34 -7.61 2.34
CA ASP A 92 -9.30 -7.71 3.37
C ASP A 92 -8.38 -8.94 3.18
N SER A 93 -8.54 -9.64 2.05
CA SER A 93 -7.80 -10.80 1.64
C SER A 93 -7.35 -10.63 0.19
N GLY A 94 -6.11 -11.01 -0.07
CA GLY A 94 -5.48 -10.91 -1.38
C GLY A 94 -4.23 -11.77 -1.41
N PHE A 95 -3.76 -12.12 -2.60
CA PHE A 95 -2.47 -12.78 -2.73
C PHE A 95 -1.36 -11.74 -2.62
N ILE A 96 -0.28 -12.10 -1.93
CA ILE A 96 0.92 -11.28 -1.84
C ILE A 96 1.63 -11.39 -3.19
N ASN A 97 1.65 -10.29 -3.95
CA ASN A 97 2.26 -10.25 -5.28
C ASN A 97 3.76 -9.90 -5.22
N GLU A 98 4.24 -9.43 -4.07
CA GLU A 98 5.63 -9.13 -3.80
C GLU A 98 6.45 -10.38 -3.44
N SER A 99 7.77 -10.26 -3.50
CA SER A 99 8.67 -11.33 -3.06
C SER A 99 8.45 -11.65 -1.58
N ALA A 100 7.92 -12.85 -1.32
CA ALA A 100 7.72 -13.40 0.00
C ALA A 100 8.79 -14.46 0.30
N VAL A 101 9.30 -14.48 1.52
CA VAL A 101 10.15 -15.54 2.04
C VAL A 101 9.34 -16.38 3.00
N ASN A 102 9.20 -17.67 2.68
CA ASN A 102 8.63 -18.66 3.58
C ASN A 102 9.76 -19.26 4.45
N ALA A 103 9.64 -19.14 5.77
CA ALA A 103 10.65 -19.63 6.71
C ALA A 103 10.87 -21.14 6.63
N ASP A 104 9.88 -21.91 6.16
CA ASP A 104 9.99 -23.36 5.96
C ASP A 104 11.03 -23.73 4.88
N SER A 105 11.30 -22.82 3.95
CA SER A 105 12.31 -23.02 2.90
C SER A 105 13.75 -22.79 3.36
N LEU A 106 13.94 -22.27 4.58
CA LEU A 106 15.25 -21.88 5.11
C LEU A 106 15.87 -23.00 5.96
N LYS A 107 17.18 -23.17 5.84
CA LYS A 107 17.97 -24.16 6.57
C LYS A 107 18.70 -23.51 7.74
N CYS A 108 19.10 -24.34 8.70
CA CYS A 108 19.93 -23.88 9.81
C CYS A 108 21.24 -23.26 9.27
N GLY A 109 21.58 -22.08 9.78
CA GLY A 109 22.69 -21.24 9.35
C GLY A 109 22.36 -20.29 8.19
N ASP A 110 21.19 -20.40 7.55
CA ASP A 110 20.75 -19.41 6.56
C ASP A 110 20.47 -18.07 7.25
N MET A 111 20.86 -16.98 6.61
CA MET A 111 20.77 -15.64 7.14
C MET A 111 19.90 -14.74 6.26
N LEU A 112 19.15 -13.87 6.92
CA LEU A 112 18.34 -12.84 6.29
C LEU A 112 18.73 -11.47 6.84
N VAL A 113 18.94 -10.51 5.93
CA VAL A 113 19.09 -9.10 6.27
C VAL A 113 17.81 -8.38 5.87
N LEU A 114 17.13 -7.81 6.86
CA LEU A 114 15.88 -7.09 6.71
C LEU A 114 16.16 -5.59 6.89
N THR A 115 15.57 -4.76 6.04
CA THR A 115 15.65 -3.29 6.15
C THR A 115 14.29 -2.65 5.98
N TRP A 116 14.05 -1.53 6.67
CA TRP A 116 12.84 -0.72 6.53
C TRP A 116 13.03 0.72 7.03
N GLY A 117 12.24 1.66 6.50
CA GLY A 117 12.30 3.06 6.89
C GLY A 117 13.68 3.70 6.69
N VAL A 118 13.95 4.81 7.38
CA VAL A 118 15.30 5.39 7.45
C VAL A 118 16.06 4.59 8.51
N ASP A 119 17.21 4.01 8.13
CA ASP A 119 18.23 3.38 8.98
C ASP A 119 17.85 2.19 9.88
N LYS A 120 16.66 1.61 9.73
CA LYS A 120 16.27 0.43 10.53
C LYS A 120 16.62 -0.85 9.79
N SER A 121 17.31 -1.73 10.48
CA SER A 121 17.68 -3.03 9.95
C SER A 121 17.80 -4.08 11.05
N CYS A 122 17.69 -5.34 10.65
CA CYS A 122 18.15 -6.46 11.46
C CYS A 122 18.68 -7.58 10.59
N GLU A 123 19.66 -8.27 11.14
CA GLU A 123 20.19 -9.52 10.60
C GLU A 123 19.72 -10.67 11.49
N ILE A 124 19.10 -11.67 10.88
CA ILE A 124 18.54 -12.82 11.57
C ILE A 124 19.06 -14.10 10.95
N GLU A 125 19.36 -15.08 11.78
CA GLU A 125 19.90 -16.38 11.39
C GLU A 125 18.90 -17.47 11.77
N CYS A 126 18.59 -18.36 10.83
CA CYS A 126 17.80 -19.55 11.08
C CYS A 126 18.62 -20.53 11.92
N ILE A 127 18.21 -20.79 13.16
CA ILE A 127 18.91 -21.70 14.08
C ILE A 127 18.23 -23.07 14.19
N SER A 128 16.95 -23.15 13.83
CA SER A 128 16.18 -24.39 13.68
C SER A 128 14.90 -24.10 12.90
N HIS A 129 14.05 -25.10 12.69
CA HIS A 129 12.82 -24.95 11.92
C HIS A 129 11.95 -23.79 12.43
N MET A 130 11.73 -22.78 11.57
CA MET A 130 11.01 -21.54 11.85
C MET A 130 11.55 -20.70 13.02
N ARG A 131 12.74 -21.01 13.52
CA ARG A 131 13.34 -20.37 14.69
C ARG A 131 14.56 -19.57 14.28
N PHE A 132 14.55 -18.30 14.67
CA PHE A 132 15.57 -17.35 14.29
C PHE A 132 16.24 -16.74 15.51
N ARG A 133 17.48 -16.30 15.33
CA ARG A 133 18.26 -15.52 16.30
C ARG A 133 18.68 -14.21 15.65
N VAL A 134 18.60 -13.12 16.41
CA VAL A 134 19.10 -11.81 15.97
C VAL A 134 20.62 -11.77 16.09
N ASN A 135 21.31 -11.52 14.98
CA ASN A 135 22.76 -11.33 14.95
C ASN A 135 23.13 -9.83 14.96
N SER A 136 22.31 -8.99 14.34
CA SER A 136 22.49 -7.53 14.33
C SER A 136 21.13 -6.82 14.38
N SER A 137 21.09 -5.67 15.04
CA SER A 137 19.91 -4.83 15.18
C SER A 137 20.29 -3.35 15.14
N GLN A 138 19.68 -2.59 14.24
CA GLN A 138 19.91 -1.15 14.10
C GLN A 138 18.59 -0.39 14.19
N ASN A 139 18.49 0.53 15.15
CA ASN A 139 17.33 1.41 15.38
C ASN A 139 15.96 0.70 15.50
N ILE A 140 15.95 -0.46 16.17
CA ILE A 140 14.76 -1.30 16.41
C ILE A 140 14.71 -1.83 17.84
N LYS A 141 13.63 -2.54 18.22
CA LYS A 141 13.42 -3.03 19.61
C LYS A 141 13.91 -4.47 19.85
N LEU A 142 14.08 -5.26 18.80
CA LEU A 142 14.73 -6.56 18.90
C LEU A 142 16.21 -6.33 19.21
N LEU A 143 16.76 -7.11 20.12
CA LEU A 143 18.15 -7.02 20.55
C LEU A 143 18.94 -8.21 20.01
N VAL A 144 20.24 -8.00 19.82
CA VAL A 144 21.18 -9.08 19.48
C VAL A 144 21.05 -10.20 20.51
N GLY A 145 20.91 -11.44 20.02
CA GLY A 145 20.71 -12.63 20.83
C GLY A 145 19.25 -13.01 21.09
N ASP A 146 18.27 -12.13 20.81
CA ASP A 146 16.85 -12.50 20.88
C ASP A 146 16.57 -13.68 19.95
N LYS A 147 15.83 -14.68 20.45
CA LYS A 147 15.39 -15.84 19.67
C LYS A 147 13.88 -15.85 19.54
N PHE A 148 13.36 -16.19 18.37
CA PHE A 148 11.91 -16.09 18.13
C PHE A 148 11.44 -16.98 16.98
N THR A 149 10.11 -17.12 16.87
CA THR A 149 9.46 -17.83 15.76
C THR A 149 9.05 -16.86 14.67
N LEU A 150 9.29 -17.25 13.41
CA LEU A 150 8.92 -16.49 12.23
C LEU A 150 8.46 -17.45 11.13
N HIS A 151 7.36 -17.11 10.44
CA HIS A 151 6.76 -17.97 9.42
C HIS A 151 6.92 -17.41 8.01
N THR A 152 6.61 -16.13 7.81
CA THR A 152 6.61 -15.52 6.49
C THR A 152 7.04 -14.06 6.59
N LEU A 153 7.84 -13.62 5.62
CA LEU A 153 8.24 -12.24 5.43
C LEU A 153 7.84 -11.78 4.05
N CYS A 154 7.30 -10.57 3.93
CA CYS A 154 6.87 -10.01 2.67
C CYS A 154 7.34 -8.57 2.56
N ILE A 155 7.89 -8.21 1.40
CA ILE A 155 8.18 -6.81 1.09
C ILE A 155 6.87 -6.02 1.13
N GLY A 156 6.93 -4.76 1.59
CA GLY A 156 5.77 -3.88 1.75
C GLY A 156 4.91 -4.17 2.99
N HIS A 157 5.15 -5.26 3.71
CA HIS A 157 4.34 -5.67 4.86
C HIS A 157 5.11 -5.57 6.20
N PRO A 158 4.42 -5.33 7.33
CA PRO A 158 5.04 -5.38 8.65
C PRO A 158 5.58 -6.78 8.98
N ILE A 159 6.64 -6.82 9.78
CA ILE A 159 7.13 -8.07 10.38
C ILE A 159 6.45 -8.27 11.74
N TYR A 160 5.84 -9.44 11.92
CA TYR A 160 5.30 -9.89 13.20
C TYR A 160 6.18 -11.00 13.74
N VAL A 161 6.61 -10.85 14.99
CA VAL A 161 7.48 -11.79 15.67
C VAL A 161 6.86 -12.19 16.99
N CYS A 162 6.78 -13.49 17.25
CA CYS A 162 6.19 -14.04 18.47
C CYS A 162 7.15 -15.01 19.18
N ASP A 163 6.77 -15.40 20.40
CA ASP A 163 7.53 -16.33 21.23
C ASP A 163 9.01 -15.92 21.40
N ILE A 164 9.22 -14.63 21.74
CA ILE A 164 10.55 -14.04 21.82
C ILE A 164 11.19 -14.39 23.16
N GLU A 165 12.34 -15.03 23.10
CA GLU A 165 13.20 -15.38 24.22
C GLU A 165 14.41 -14.43 24.23
N ARG A 166 14.55 -13.68 25.32
CA ARG A 166 15.64 -12.75 25.57
C ARG A 166 16.41 -13.23 26.81
N GLY A 167 17.45 -14.03 26.59
CA GLY A 167 18.07 -14.78 27.68
C GLY A 167 17.05 -15.70 28.33
N ASP A 168 16.82 -15.55 29.64
CA ASP A 168 15.90 -16.39 30.41
C ASP A 168 14.47 -15.81 30.51
N ILE A 169 14.20 -14.66 29.89
CA ILE A 169 12.88 -14.02 29.93
C ILE A 169 12.16 -14.13 28.58
N ARG A 170 10.85 -14.32 28.64
CA ARG A 170 9.96 -14.14 27.49
C ARG A 170 9.49 -12.70 27.42
N VAL A 171 9.59 -12.11 26.24
CA VAL A 171 9.08 -10.74 25.99
C VAL A 171 7.84 -10.77 25.10
N PRO A 172 6.97 -9.74 25.17
CA PRO A 172 5.77 -9.67 24.34
C PRO A 172 6.09 -9.71 22.84
N ALA A 173 5.10 -10.09 22.04
CA ALA A 173 5.20 -10.08 20.59
C ALA A 173 5.65 -8.70 20.05
N TYR A 174 6.49 -8.73 19.04
CA TYR A 174 7.08 -7.55 18.42
C TYR A 174 6.48 -7.33 17.02
N ILE A 175 6.22 -6.06 16.71
CA ILE A 175 5.90 -5.61 15.36
C ILE A 175 7.00 -4.66 14.87
N GLY A 176 7.65 -5.04 13.78
CA GLY A 176 8.61 -4.21 13.05
C GLY A 176 7.99 -3.70 11.75
N ALA A 177 8.60 -2.67 11.16
CA ALA A 177 8.14 -2.09 9.89
C ALA A 177 6.64 -1.71 9.86
N LYS A 178 6.05 -1.37 11.03
CA LYS A 178 4.62 -1.07 11.19
C LYS A 178 4.11 0.02 10.22
N LYS A 179 4.96 0.98 9.87
CA LYS A 179 4.67 2.01 8.86
C LYS A 179 5.51 1.71 7.62
N GLY A 180 4.86 1.41 6.50
CA GLY A 180 5.51 1.21 5.20
C GLY A 180 6.08 -0.18 4.92
N GLY A 181 6.10 -1.08 5.92
CA GLY A 181 6.55 -2.47 5.72
C GLY A 181 8.04 -2.64 5.44
N ILE A 182 8.45 -3.89 5.22
CA ILE A 182 9.83 -4.23 4.90
C ILE A 182 10.18 -3.69 3.51
N THR A 183 11.30 -2.98 3.36
CA THR A 183 11.73 -2.41 2.07
C THR A 183 12.67 -3.33 1.31
N SER A 184 13.45 -4.16 2.00
CA SER A 184 14.31 -5.18 1.37
C SER A 184 14.54 -6.37 2.29
N ILE A 185 14.60 -7.54 1.68
CA ILE A 185 14.96 -8.83 2.28
C ILE A 185 16.12 -9.38 1.45
N SER A 186 17.30 -9.47 2.04
CA SER A 186 18.48 -10.07 1.39
C SER A 186 18.79 -11.43 2.02
N PHE A 187 18.95 -12.45 1.19
CA PHE A 187 19.27 -13.81 1.61
C PHE A 187 20.77 -14.10 1.50
N MET A 188 21.33 -14.67 2.55
CA MET A 188 22.71 -15.13 2.62
C MET A 188 22.69 -16.62 3.05
N PRO A 189 23.04 -17.55 2.15
CA PRO A 189 22.99 -18.98 2.47
C PRO A 189 24.05 -19.35 3.49
N CYS A 190 23.78 -20.39 4.29
CA CYS A 190 24.75 -20.99 5.20
C CYS A 190 26.04 -21.38 4.43
N PRO A 191 27.24 -20.95 4.88
CA PRO A 191 28.49 -21.39 4.27
C PRO A 191 28.63 -22.91 4.43
N LYS A 192 28.84 -23.60 3.30
CA LYS A 192 29.02 -25.06 3.23
C LYS A 192 30.25 -25.54 3.98
#